data_AF-A0A074LTS3-F1
#
_entry.id   AF-A0A074LTS3-F1
#
_cell.length_a   1.000
_cell.length_b   1.000
_cell.length_c   1.000
_cell.angle_alpha   90.00
_cell.angle_beta   90.00
_cell.angle_gamma   90.00
#
_symmetry.space_group_name_H-M   'P 1'
#
loop_
_entity.id
_entity.type
_entity.pdbx_description
1 polymer ?
#
loop_
_entity_poly.entity_id
_entity_poly.type
_entity_poly.pdbx_seq_one_letter_code
_entity_poly.pdbx_strand_id
1 'polypeptide(L)'
;MLSLGQKIRQRRLEKKITQAQLAEGLVSASAISQIESDKINPSYKLLCQIADRLDVQLDYFLDTQERESYLEQTTSHKLAKTFLMADEPQNAVPILEQLLQSQADNLDVMMDLATCYSKLNRSREGIELLEIITHQALRLEDKITYVKAMKMLGSLFFTRNNITLAKHYWEKSYETILDLEDVDKFLKAEVMTNLALACNHIGDFDRSLELYETSQKLLEGSTNLHHLATNYLGLGSSYYGKKEYRLAEEYCQQAITIFKNLNQIYRSIQIKENFAILLCERGDIEGALHTLRECLQEYKDHGFDSQTSNTHAEIAKLLLQQNRLEDAKSHLTQAFAICEPSTVYEAQCFYVRSLYEAARGDAQAAISDARRSLAIYLAVEALHEYNKVSLHLSDLYKKLNDYKSSTEVLEETQIAMQNYLRKKGMF
;
A
#
# COMPACT_ATOMS: atom_id res chain seq x y z
N MET A 1 -35.02 -27.93 5.73
CA MET A 1 -34.14 -28.18 6.88
C MET A 1 -33.84 -26.85 7.53
N LEU A 2 -33.69 -26.83 8.85
CA LEU A 2 -33.18 -25.65 9.56
C LEU A 2 -31.69 -25.51 9.26
N SER A 3 -31.23 -24.28 9.05
CA SER A 3 -29.79 -23.98 8.97
C SER A 3 -29.10 -24.19 10.33
N LEU A 4 -27.76 -24.18 10.35
CA LEU A 4 -26.98 -24.32 11.58
C LEU A 4 -27.37 -23.26 12.62
N GLY A 5 -27.42 -21.98 12.22
CA GLY A 5 -27.81 -20.86 13.06
C GLY A 5 -29.23 -21.00 13.58
N GLN A 6 -30.16 -21.46 12.75
CA GLN A 6 -31.54 -21.72 13.17
C GLN A 6 -31.65 -22.88 14.17
N LYS A 7 -30.88 -23.97 13.99
CA LYS A 7 -30.81 -25.06 14.98
C LYS A 7 -30.27 -24.57 16.32
N ILE A 8 -29.20 -23.74 16.31
CA ILE A 8 -28.63 -23.14 17.52
C ILE A 8 -29.65 -22.23 18.21
N ARG A 9 -30.29 -21.33 17.45
CA ARG A 9 -31.31 -20.41 17.97
C ARG A 9 -32.49 -21.14 18.58
N GLN A 10 -33.00 -22.16 17.88
CA GLN A 10 -34.10 -22.98 18.37
C GLN A 10 -33.73 -23.61 19.71
N ARG A 11 -32.57 -24.27 19.78
CA ARG A 11 -32.12 -24.94 21.00
C ARG A 11 -31.88 -23.96 22.14
N ARG A 12 -31.34 -22.77 21.86
CA ARG A 12 -31.18 -21.69 22.84
C ARG A 12 -32.53 -21.26 23.43
N LEU A 13 -33.53 -21.04 22.58
CA LEU A 13 -34.87 -20.63 23.00
C LEU A 13 -35.56 -21.72 23.82
N GLU A 14 -35.41 -23.00 23.46
CA GLU A 14 -35.90 -24.13 24.25
C GLU A 14 -35.28 -24.16 25.66
N LYS A 15 -33.99 -23.84 25.76
CA LYS A 15 -33.25 -23.76 27.03
C LYS A 15 -33.54 -22.48 27.83
N LYS A 16 -34.30 -21.53 27.25
CA LYS A 16 -34.67 -20.24 27.85
C LYS A 16 -33.50 -19.37 28.30
N ILE A 17 -32.37 -19.46 27.61
CA ILE A 17 -31.20 -18.59 27.86
C ILE A 17 -31.12 -17.46 26.83
N THR A 18 -30.56 -16.33 27.24
CA THR A 18 -30.31 -15.17 26.37
C THR A 18 -29.08 -15.39 25.49
N GLN A 19 -28.93 -14.59 24.43
CA GLN A 19 -27.71 -14.61 23.60
C GLN A 19 -26.47 -14.24 24.42
N ALA A 20 -26.59 -13.31 25.39
CA ALA A 20 -25.51 -12.96 26.31
C ALA A 20 -25.07 -14.12 27.19
N GLN A 21 -26.02 -14.91 27.71
CA GLN A 21 -25.71 -16.11 28.51
C GLN A 21 -25.10 -17.24 27.68
N LEU A 22 -25.51 -17.39 26.42
CA LEU A 22 -24.87 -18.33 25.50
C LEU A 22 -23.45 -17.87 25.15
N ALA A 23 -23.24 -16.57 25.00
CA ALA A 23 -21.95 -15.97 24.64
C ALA A 23 -20.93 -15.96 25.79
N GLU A 24 -21.38 -15.97 27.04
CA GLU A 24 -20.56 -15.78 28.24
C GLU A 24 -19.31 -16.67 28.26
N GLY A 25 -18.13 -16.05 28.34
CA GLY A 25 -16.83 -16.72 28.36
C GLY A 25 -16.40 -17.36 27.03
N LEU A 26 -17.19 -17.21 25.95
CA LEU A 26 -16.91 -17.75 24.62
C LEU A 26 -16.64 -16.66 23.60
N VAL A 27 -17.62 -15.77 23.39
CA VAL A 27 -17.63 -14.71 22.36
C VAL A 27 -18.52 -13.54 22.82
N SER A 28 -18.67 -12.50 22.00
CA SER A 28 -19.63 -11.42 22.28
C SER A 28 -21.08 -11.88 22.03
N ALA A 29 -22.05 -11.27 22.71
CA ALA A 29 -23.48 -11.52 22.48
C ALA A 29 -23.87 -11.22 21.02
N SER A 30 -23.25 -10.21 20.40
CA SER A 30 -23.39 -9.88 18.98
C SER A 30 -22.95 -11.04 18.08
N ALA A 31 -21.81 -11.68 18.37
CA ALA A 31 -21.33 -12.81 17.59
C ALA A 31 -22.30 -14.01 17.66
N ILE A 32 -22.88 -14.30 18.84
CA ILE A 32 -23.95 -15.31 18.95
C ILE A 32 -25.16 -14.92 18.10
N SER A 33 -25.58 -13.66 18.12
CA SER A 33 -26.68 -13.21 17.28
C SER A 33 -26.38 -13.37 15.80
N GLN A 34 -25.16 -13.09 15.37
CA GLN A 34 -24.72 -13.26 13.98
C GLN A 34 -24.72 -14.74 13.59
N ILE A 35 -24.23 -15.64 14.45
CA ILE A 35 -24.26 -17.10 14.26
C ILE A 35 -25.72 -17.60 14.14
N GLU A 36 -26.61 -17.17 15.04
CA GLU A 36 -28.04 -17.56 15.02
C GLU A 36 -28.78 -17.11 13.75
N SER A 37 -28.26 -16.09 13.08
CA SER A 37 -28.76 -15.58 11.80
C SER A 37 -27.97 -16.08 10.58
N ASP A 38 -27.10 -17.08 10.75
CA ASP A 38 -26.23 -17.66 9.72
C ASP A 38 -25.29 -16.65 9.04
N LYS A 39 -25.02 -15.50 9.67
CA LYS A 39 -24.12 -14.45 9.16
C LYS A 39 -22.66 -14.81 9.32
N ILE A 40 -22.33 -15.53 10.38
CA ILE A 40 -20.97 -15.97 10.70
C ILE A 40 -21.04 -17.46 11.03
N ASN A 41 -20.16 -18.23 10.42
CA ASN A 41 -19.99 -19.62 10.78
C ASN A 41 -19.02 -19.71 11.98
N PRO A 42 -19.42 -20.29 13.13
CA PRO A 42 -18.53 -20.39 14.29
C PRO A 42 -17.28 -21.24 13.97
N SER A 43 -16.18 -21.09 14.69
CA SER A 43 -15.12 -22.12 14.53
C SER A 43 -15.64 -23.48 15.03
N TYR A 44 -15.10 -24.60 14.54
CA TYR A 44 -15.45 -25.93 15.06
C TYR A 44 -15.37 -26.00 16.60
N LYS A 45 -14.29 -25.42 17.17
CA LYS A 45 -14.10 -25.32 18.62
C LYS A 45 -15.23 -24.54 19.29
N LEU A 46 -15.60 -23.38 18.74
CA LEU A 46 -16.70 -22.57 19.27
C LEU A 46 -18.03 -23.30 19.15
N LEU A 47 -18.28 -24.02 18.05
CA LEU A 47 -19.49 -24.79 17.86
C LEU A 47 -19.59 -25.95 18.87
N CYS A 48 -18.48 -26.62 19.20
CA CYS A 48 -18.43 -27.58 20.31
C CYS A 48 -18.78 -26.91 21.64
N GLN A 49 -18.20 -25.73 21.93
CA GLN A 49 -18.50 -25.01 23.18
C GLN A 49 -19.97 -24.53 23.25
N ILE A 50 -20.56 -24.14 22.11
CA ILE A 50 -21.98 -23.80 21.99
C ILE A 50 -22.84 -25.06 22.22
N ALA A 51 -22.47 -26.21 21.65
CA ALA A 51 -23.16 -27.47 21.86
C ALA A 51 -23.14 -27.91 23.33
N ASP A 52 -21.98 -27.83 23.97
CA ASP A 52 -21.80 -28.10 25.40
C ASP A 52 -22.70 -27.16 26.24
N ARG A 53 -22.73 -25.86 25.93
CA ARG A 53 -23.57 -24.87 26.63
C ARG A 53 -25.07 -25.13 26.42
N LEU A 54 -25.45 -25.70 25.27
CA LEU A 54 -26.82 -26.02 24.91
C LEU A 54 -27.26 -27.43 25.35
N ASP A 55 -26.41 -28.16 26.06
CA ASP A 55 -26.57 -29.56 26.49
C ASP A 55 -26.98 -30.47 25.31
N VAL A 56 -26.28 -30.35 24.19
CA VAL A 56 -26.46 -31.23 23.02
C VAL A 56 -25.11 -31.72 22.51
N GLN A 57 -25.12 -32.91 21.90
CA GLN A 57 -23.95 -33.36 21.14
C GLN A 57 -23.86 -32.59 19.81
N LEU A 58 -22.66 -32.46 19.27
CA LEU A 58 -22.43 -31.78 18.00
C LEU A 58 -23.26 -32.39 16.85
N ASP A 59 -23.58 -33.69 16.91
CA ASP A 59 -24.42 -34.40 15.94
C ASP A 59 -25.86 -33.88 15.86
N TYR A 60 -26.31 -33.14 16.87
CA TYR A 60 -27.58 -32.41 16.81
C TYR A 60 -27.55 -31.29 15.74
N PHE A 61 -26.38 -30.69 15.54
CA PHE A 61 -26.19 -29.58 14.62
C PHE A 61 -25.70 -30.00 13.24
N LEU A 62 -24.75 -30.93 13.19
CA LEU A 62 -24.09 -31.39 11.97
C LEU A 62 -24.09 -32.92 11.93
N ASP A 63 -24.64 -33.52 10.88
CA ASP A 63 -24.44 -34.96 10.66
C ASP A 63 -22.96 -35.29 10.33
N THR A 64 -22.61 -36.58 10.17
CA THR A 64 -21.23 -37.00 9.93
C THR A 64 -20.62 -36.36 8.68
N GLN A 65 -21.38 -36.25 7.58
CA GLN A 65 -20.90 -35.70 6.33
C GLN A 65 -20.82 -34.16 6.40
N GLU A 66 -21.80 -33.52 7.02
CA GLU A 66 -21.80 -32.08 7.32
C GLU A 66 -20.61 -31.71 8.22
N ARG A 67 -20.27 -32.56 9.21
CA ARG A 67 -19.14 -32.36 10.12
C ARG A 67 -17.80 -32.42 9.39
N GLU A 68 -17.61 -33.41 8.53
CA GLU A 68 -16.38 -33.54 7.73
C GLU A 68 -16.20 -32.34 6.80
N SER A 69 -17.25 -31.95 6.08
CA SER A 69 -17.24 -30.78 5.20
C SER A 69 -16.95 -29.49 5.98
N TYR A 70 -17.55 -29.31 7.15
CA TYR A 70 -17.31 -28.15 8.01
C TYR A 70 -15.86 -28.04 8.49
N LEU A 71 -15.27 -29.18 8.88
CA LEU A 71 -13.89 -29.26 9.33
C LEU A 71 -12.93 -28.96 8.18
N GLU A 72 -13.20 -29.51 7.00
CA GLU A 72 -12.45 -29.25 5.78
C GLU A 72 -12.47 -27.75 5.43
N GLN A 73 -13.66 -27.13 5.39
CA GLN A 73 -13.81 -25.70 5.10
C GLN A 73 -13.04 -24.81 6.11
N THR A 74 -13.18 -25.10 7.41
CA THR A 74 -12.49 -24.35 8.47
C THR A 74 -10.96 -24.51 8.37
N THR A 75 -10.49 -25.70 8.00
CA THR A 75 -9.06 -26.00 7.86
C THR A 75 -8.49 -25.31 6.62
N SER A 76 -9.20 -25.37 5.50
CA SER A 76 -8.85 -24.67 4.26
C SER A 76 -8.77 -23.16 4.47
N HIS A 77 -9.72 -22.55 5.18
CA HIS A 77 -9.66 -21.10 5.46
C HIS A 77 -8.46 -20.73 6.33
N LYS A 78 -8.14 -21.53 7.35
CA LYS A 78 -6.93 -21.34 8.16
C LYS A 78 -5.66 -21.48 7.32
N LEU A 79 -5.61 -22.45 6.41
CA LEU A 79 -4.49 -22.64 5.50
C LEU A 79 -4.30 -21.41 4.59
N ALA A 80 -5.38 -20.86 4.02
CA ALA A 80 -5.33 -19.62 3.27
C ALA A 80 -4.81 -18.43 4.09
N LYS A 81 -5.23 -18.30 5.36
CA LYS A 81 -4.70 -17.29 6.29
C LYS A 81 -3.21 -17.49 6.58
N THR A 82 -2.74 -18.73 6.70
CA THR A 82 -1.30 -18.99 6.89
C THR A 82 -0.47 -18.58 5.67
N PHE A 83 -0.98 -18.81 4.45
CA PHE A 83 -0.34 -18.29 3.24
C PHE A 83 -0.30 -16.76 3.20
N LEU A 84 -1.38 -16.08 3.61
CA LEU A 84 -1.41 -14.62 3.71
C LEU A 84 -0.40 -14.07 4.73
N MET A 85 -0.24 -14.75 5.86
CA MET A 85 0.77 -14.41 6.89
C MET A 85 2.20 -14.65 6.42
N ALA A 86 2.41 -15.66 5.57
CA ALA A 86 3.69 -15.94 4.91
C ALA A 86 3.98 -15.04 3.69
N ASP A 87 3.09 -14.09 3.38
CA ASP A 87 3.15 -13.23 2.20
C ASP A 87 3.10 -13.98 0.86
N GLU A 88 2.33 -15.08 0.82
CA GLU A 88 2.11 -15.92 -0.36
C GLU A 88 0.64 -15.88 -0.85
N PRO A 89 0.10 -14.71 -1.25
CA PRO A 89 -1.30 -14.57 -1.63
C PRO A 89 -1.70 -15.45 -2.82
N GLN A 90 -0.78 -15.77 -3.73
CA GLN A 90 -1.02 -16.65 -4.88
C GLN A 90 -1.46 -18.06 -4.48
N ASN A 91 -1.00 -18.57 -3.34
CA ASN A 91 -1.36 -19.90 -2.83
C ASN A 91 -2.71 -19.87 -2.09
N ALA A 92 -3.08 -18.72 -1.51
CA ALA A 92 -4.34 -18.53 -0.81
C ALA A 92 -5.55 -18.38 -1.76
N VAL A 93 -5.38 -17.68 -2.89
CA VAL A 93 -6.47 -17.41 -3.86
C VAL A 93 -7.29 -18.66 -4.26
N PRO A 94 -6.70 -19.74 -4.79
CA PRO A 94 -7.49 -20.89 -5.25
C PRO A 94 -8.29 -21.54 -4.12
N ILE A 95 -7.75 -21.55 -2.90
CA ILE A 95 -8.43 -22.09 -1.71
C ILE A 95 -9.63 -21.22 -1.34
N LEU A 96 -9.45 -19.89 -1.32
CA LEU A 96 -10.51 -18.94 -0.99
C LEU A 96 -11.62 -18.92 -2.05
N GLU A 97 -11.26 -18.98 -3.35
CA GLU A 97 -12.22 -19.07 -4.45
C GLU A 97 -13.04 -20.37 -4.37
N GLN A 98 -12.41 -21.51 -4.05
CA GLN A 98 -13.11 -22.76 -3.81
C GLN A 98 -14.05 -22.69 -2.60
N LEU A 99 -13.63 -22.06 -1.50
CA LEU A 99 -14.47 -21.86 -0.32
C LEU A 99 -15.73 -21.05 -0.67
N LEU A 100 -15.60 -19.98 -1.47
CA LEU A 100 -16.73 -19.15 -1.88
C LEU A 100 -17.73 -19.86 -2.80
N GLN A 101 -17.34 -20.94 -3.51
CA GLN A 101 -18.32 -21.77 -4.23
C GLN A 101 -19.31 -22.45 -3.29
N SER A 102 -18.86 -22.80 -2.08
CA SER A 102 -19.68 -23.45 -1.04
C SER A 102 -20.26 -22.47 -0.01
N GLN A 103 -19.66 -21.30 0.14
CA GLN A 103 -20.00 -20.28 1.15
C GLN A 103 -20.02 -18.87 0.53
N ALA A 104 -20.90 -18.65 -0.44
CA ALA A 104 -20.89 -17.44 -1.27
C ALA A 104 -21.00 -16.11 -0.50
N ASP A 105 -21.67 -16.12 0.66
CA ASP A 105 -21.90 -14.92 1.48
C ASP A 105 -20.93 -14.80 2.68
N ASN A 106 -19.86 -15.61 2.75
CA ASN A 106 -18.93 -15.56 3.87
C ASN A 106 -17.98 -14.35 3.78
N LEU A 107 -18.36 -13.27 4.47
CA LEU A 107 -17.62 -12.00 4.51
C LEU A 107 -16.16 -12.14 4.92
N ASP A 108 -15.81 -13.03 5.84
CA ASP A 108 -14.42 -13.22 6.28
C ASP A 108 -13.56 -13.79 5.14
N VAL A 109 -14.09 -14.78 4.41
CA VAL A 109 -13.40 -15.39 3.25
C VAL A 109 -13.28 -14.36 2.12
N MET A 110 -14.32 -13.57 1.88
CA MET A 110 -14.30 -12.50 0.87
C MET A 110 -13.27 -11.42 1.21
N MET A 111 -13.17 -11.01 2.49
CA MET A 111 -12.18 -10.02 2.95
C MET A 111 -10.74 -10.53 2.78
N ASP A 112 -10.49 -11.80 3.09
CA ASP A 112 -9.17 -12.41 2.86
C ASP A 112 -8.86 -12.50 1.36
N LEU A 113 -9.84 -12.82 0.52
CA LEU A 113 -9.67 -12.85 -0.94
C LEU A 113 -9.41 -11.46 -1.52
N ALA A 114 -10.12 -10.44 -1.04
CA ALA A 114 -9.87 -9.05 -1.39
C ALA A 114 -8.45 -8.61 -1.00
N THR A 115 -7.94 -9.12 0.13
CA THR A 115 -6.55 -8.88 0.56
C THR A 115 -5.56 -9.53 -0.39
N CYS A 116 -5.82 -10.77 -0.83
CA CYS A 116 -5.03 -11.43 -1.88
C CYS A 116 -5.02 -10.62 -3.18
N TYR A 117 -6.19 -10.18 -3.66
CA TYR A 117 -6.30 -9.39 -4.89
C TYR A 117 -5.54 -8.06 -4.79
N SER A 118 -5.60 -7.40 -3.63
CA SER A 118 -4.80 -6.20 -3.38
C SER A 118 -3.30 -6.48 -3.45
N LYS A 119 -2.81 -7.56 -2.81
CA LYS A 119 -1.37 -7.92 -2.84
C LYS A 119 -0.87 -8.36 -4.21
N LEU A 120 -1.74 -8.99 -5.00
CA LEU A 120 -1.43 -9.45 -6.37
C LEU A 120 -1.62 -8.37 -7.45
N ASN A 121 -1.90 -7.12 -7.06
CA ASN A 121 -2.23 -6.03 -8.00
C ASN A 121 -3.43 -6.33 -8.93
N ARG A 122 -4.32 -7.23 -8.51
CA ARG A 122 -5.61 -7.53 -9.16
C ARG A 122 -6.67 -6.53 -8.69
N SER A 123 -6.40 -5.23 -8.91
CA SER A 123 -7.17 -4.13 -8.33
C SER A 123 -8.63 -4.12 -8.78
N ARG A 124 -8.92 -4.57 -10.01
CA ARG A 124 -10.29 -4.60 -10.54
C ARG A 124 -11.13 -5.62 -9.77
N GLU A 125 -10.68 -6.87 -9.69
CA GLU A 125 -11.38 -7.90 -8.92
C GLU A 125 -11.46 -7.55 -7.44
N GLY A 126 -10.42 -6.91 -6.89
CA GLY A 126 -10.41 -6.42 -5.51
C GLY A 126 -11.50 -5.36 -5.26
N ILE A 127 -11.65 -4.37 -6.14
CA ILE A 127 -12.68 -3.32 -6.01
C ILE A 127 -14.08 -3.92 -6.14
N GLU A 128 -14.32 -4.74 -7.19
CA GLU A 128 -15.63 -5.39 -7.42
C GLU A 128 -16.04 -6.23 -6.19
N LEU A 129 -15.11 -7.01 -5.63
CA LEU A 129 -15.38 -7.81 -4.44
C LEU A 129 -15.63 -6.95 -3.18
N LEU A 130 -14.85 -5.89 -2.97
CA LEU A 130 -15.03 -4.99 -1.84
C LEU A 130 -16.36 -4.23 -1.90
N GLU A 131 -16.84 -3.84 -3.09
CA GLU A 131 -18.17 -3.25 -3.25
C GLU A 131 -19.26 -4.22 -2.79
N ILE A 132 -19.18 -5.50 -3.19
CA ILE A 132 -20.11 -6.54 -2.72
C ILE A 132 -20.06 -6.68 -1.20
N ILE A 133 -18.85 -6.77 -0.62
CA ILE A 133 -18.64 -6.86 0.84
C ILE A 133 -19.29 -5.66 1.54
N THR A 134 -19.11 -4.44 1.05
CA THR A 134 -19.67 -3.25 1.70
C THR A 134 -21.20 -3.25 1.71
N HIS A 135 -21.83 -3.65 0.61
CA HIS A 135 -23.28 -3.77 0.53
C HIS A 135 -23.83 -4.85 1.47
N GLN A 136 -23.16 -6.00 1.54
CA GLN A 136 -23.53 -7.07 2.46
C GLN A 136 -23.30 -6.63 3.91
N ALA A 137 -22.15 -6.04 4.26
CA ALA A 137 -21.85 -5.56 5.60
C ALA A 137 -22.90 -4.55 6.09
N LEU A 138 -23.34 -3.62 5.24
CA LEU A 138 -24.43 -2.70 5.55
C LEU A 138 -25.75 -3.42 5.81
N ARG A 139 -26.13 -4.38 4.96
CA ARG A 139 -27.35 -5.20 5.13
C ARG A 139 -27.32 -6.01 6.44
N LEU A 140 -26.13 -6.45 6.84
CA LEU A 140 -25.93 -7.23 8.06
C LEU A 140 -25.70 -6.37 9.30
N GLU A 141 -25.62 -5.04 9.16
CA GLU A 141 -25.24 -4.08 10.19
C GLU A 141 -23.85 -4.36 10.80
N ASP A 142 -22.97 -5.02 10.04
CA ASP A 142 -21.59 -5.28 10.44
C ASP A 142 -20.70 -4.06 10.11
N LYS A 143 -20.70 -3.11 11.04
CA LYS A 143 -19.92 -1.87 10.92
C LYS A 143 -18.42 -2.12 10.86
N ILE A 144 -17.90 -3.18 11.50
CA ILE A 144 -16.45 -3.47 11.53
C ILE A 144 -15.98 -3.94 10.16
N THR A 145 -16.71 -4.88 9.54
CA THR A 145 -16.38 -5.34 8.19
C THR A 145 -16.53 -4.21 7.17
N TYR A 146 -17.57 -3.37 7.32
CA TYR A 146 -17.73 -2.17 6.50
C TYR A 146 -16.51 -1.23 6.59
N VAL A 147 -16.05 -0.91 7.81
CA VAL A 147 -14.86 -0.08 8.04
C VAL A 147 -13.63 -0.66 7.37
N LYS A 148 -13.38 -1.97 7.54
CA LYS A 148 -12.23 -2.67 6.93
C LYS A 148 -12.30 -2.63 5.40
N ALA A 149 -13.48 -2.87 4.81
CA ALA A 149 -13.67 -2.85 3.37
C ALA A 149 -13.46 -1.44 2.79
N MET A 150 -14.02 -0.41 3.42
CA MET A 150 -13.80 0.99 3.02
C MET A 150 -12.32 1.40 3.14
N LYS A 151 -11.63 0.95 4.20
CA LYS A 151 -10.18 1.15 4.35
C LYS A 151 -9.41 0.58 3.16
N MET A 152 -9.74 -0.65 2.75
CA MET A 152 -9.09 -1.33 1.63
C MET A 152 -9.42 -0.70 0.27
N LEU A 153 -10.68 -0.28 0.06
CA LEU A 153 -11.06 0.48 -1.14
C LEU A 153 -10.22 1.75 -1.25
N GLY A 154 -10.11 2.51 -0.15
CA GLY A 154 -9.27 3.71 -0.13
C GLY A 154 -7.82 3.41 -0.50
N SER A 155 -7.23 2.32 0.02
CA SER A 155 -5.88 1.88 -0.35
C SER A 155 -5.74 1.49 -1.82
N LEU A 156 -6.72 0.80 -2.41
CA LEU A 156 -6.70 0.42 -3.83
C LEU A 156 -6.84 1.63 -4.76
N PHE A 157 -7.64 2.64 -4.39
CA PHE A 157 -7.72 3.88 -5.16
C PHE A 157 -6.45 4.73 -5.00
N PHE A 158 -5.85 4.71 -3.82
CA PHE A 158 -4.59 5.40 -3.56
C PHE A 158 -3.45 4.83 -4.41
N THR A 159 -3.30 3.50 -4.49
CA THR A 159 -2.27 2.86 -5.33
C THR A 159 -2.49 3.12 -6.83
N ARG A 160 -3.73 3.44 -7.24
CA ARG A 160 -4.08 3.89 -8.60
C ARG A 160 -3.94 5.40 -8.78
N ASN A 161 -3.31 6.10 -7.84
CA ASN A 161 -3.11 7.55 -7.83
C ASN A 161 -4.43 8.36 -7.90
N ASN A 162 -5.56 7.76 -7.49
CA ASN A 162 -6.83 8.46 -7.37
C ASN A 162 -7.04 8.91 -5.92
N ILE A 163 -6.34 9.98 -5.55
CA ILE A 163 -6.30 10.51 -4.18
C ILE A 163 -7.69 10.96 -3.70
N THR A 164 -8.53 11.50 -4.61
CA THR A 164 -9.88 11.97 -4.28
C THR A 164 -10.79 10.83 -3.82
N LEU A 165 -10.83 9.72 -4.57
CA LEU A 165 -11.59 8.54 -4.16
C LEU A 165 -10.97 7.86 -2.94
N ALA A 166 -9.64 7.79 -2.86
CA ALA A 166 -8.94 7.26 -1.69
C ALA A 166 -9.37 7.98 -0.41
N LYS A 167 -9.34 9.32 -0.43
CA LYS A 167 -9.81 10.16 0.66
C LYS A 167 -11.27 9.89 0.99
N HIS A 168 -12.16 9.84 -0.02
CA HIS A 168 -13.58 9.60 0.19
C HIS A 168 -13.85 8.30 0.96
N TYR A 169 -13.23 7.19 0.55
CA TYR A 169 -13.42 5.90 1.21
C TYR A 169 -12.78 5.86 2.61
N TRP A 170 -11.62 6.48 2.80
CA TRP A 170 -11.00 6.61 4.12
C TRP A 170 -11.77 7.53 5.06
N GLU A 171 -12.40 8.61 4.57
CA GLU A 171 -13.31 9.45 5.36
C GLU A 171 -14.55 8.65 5.80
N LYS A 172 -15.16 7.86 4.92
CA LYS A 172 -16.28 6.97 5.29
C LYS A 172 -15.90 5.93 6.35
N SER A 173 -14.71 5.34 6.21
CA SER A 173 -14.15 4.42 7.20
C SER A 173 -13.93 5.12 8.55
N TYR A 174 -13.40 6.35 8.53
CA TYR A 174 -13.12 7.16 9.71
C TYR A 174 -14.40 7.61 10.44
N GLU A 175 -15.39 8.14 9.72
CA GLU A 175 -16.69 8.51 10.28
C GLU A 175 -17.34 7.32 10.99
N THR A 176 -17.34 6.14 10.35
CA THR A 176 -17.98 4.95 10.91
C THR A 176 -17.25 4.41 12.15
N ILE A 177 -15.91 4.41 12.16
CA ILE A 177 -15.14 3.87 13.29
C ILE A 177 -15.09 4.81 14.50
N LEU A 178 -15.37 6.10 14.32
CA LEU A 178 -15.50 7.05 15.45
C LEU A 178 -16.75 6.76 16.31
N ASP A 179 -17.84 6.34 15.67
CA ASP A 179 -19.12 6.04 16.34
C ASP A 179 -19.15 4.67 17.05
N LEU A 180 -18.07 3.89 16.95
CA LEU A 180 -17.99 2.57 17.53
C LEU A 180 -17.25 2.58 18.87
N GLU A 181 -17.92 2.05 19.90
CA GLU A 181 -17.32 1.75 21.21
C GLU A 181 -16.57 0.40 21.15
N ASP A 182 -15.53 0.24 21.98
CA ASP A 182 -14.75 -1.00 22.13
C ASP A 182 -14.10 -1.59 20.85
N VAL A 183 -13.75 -0.74 19.89
CA VAL A 183 -12.99 -1.16 18.70
C VAL A 183 -11.50 -1.31 19.00
N ASP A 184 -10.87 -2.27 18.33
CA ASP A 184 -9.41 -2.38 18.27
C ASP A 184 -8.77 -1.02 17.95
N LYS A 185 -7.99 -0.52 18.91
CA LYS A 185 -7.25 0.73 18.82
C LYS A 185 -6.33 0.75 17.59
N PHE A 186 -5.80 -0.41 17.19
CA PHE A 186 -4.95 -0.52 16.02
C PHE A 186 -5.70 -0.23 14.73
N LEU A 187 -6.89 -0.82 14.54
CA LEU A 187 -7.71 -0.53 13.35
C LEU A 187 -8.08 0.95 13.27
N LYS A 188 -8.41 1.58 14.40
CA LYS A 188 -8.75 3.01 14.47
C LYS A 188 -7.55 3.90 14.10
N ALA A 189 -6.35 3.57 14.60
CA ALA A 189 -5.11 4.25 14.23
C ALA A 189 -4.77 4.09 12.75
N GLU A 190 -4.90 2.88 12.17
CA GLU A 190 -4.65 2.68 10.73
C GLU A 190 -5.55 3.52 9.84
N VAL A 191 -6.84 3.62 10.17
CA VAL A 191 -7.79 4.46 9.42
C VAL A 191 -7.40 5.94 9.51
N MET A 192 -7.00 6.42 10.70
CA MET A 192 -6.48 7.79 10.89
C MET A 192 -5.22 8.04 10.07
N THR A 193 -4.23 7.14 10.12
CA THR A 193 -2.96 7.23 9.40
C THR A 193 -3.19 7.28 7.87
N ASN A 194 -4.12 6.47 7.35
CA ASN A 194 -4.47 6.47 5.93
C ASN A 194 -5.16 7.77 5.51
N LEU A 195 -6.13 8.25 6.30
CA LEU A 195 -6.78 9.53 6.01
C LEU A 195 -5.79 10.71 6.09
N ALA A 196 -4.87 10.67 7.07
CA ALA A 196 -3.81 11.66 7.22
C ALA A 196 -2.88 11.70 6.00
N LEU A 197 -2.57 10.53 5.43
CA LEU A 197 -1.80 10.41 4.19
C LEU A 197 -2.53 11.08 3.03
N ALA A 198 -3.82 10.80 2.84
CA ALA A 198 -4.61 11.50 1.81
C ALA A 198 -4.65 13.01 2.02
N CYS A 199 -4.80 13.49 3.27
CA CYS A 199 -4.76 14.91 3.61
C CYS A 199 -3.41 15.56 3.26
N ASN A 200 -2.30 14.86 3.55
CA ASN A 200 -0.95 15.31 3.18
C ASN A 200 -0.81 15.48 1.66
N HIS A 201 -1.29 14.51 0.87
CA HIS A 201 -1.22 14.55 -0.60
C HIS A 201 -2.02 15.69 -1.23
N ILE A 202 -3.11 16.14 -0.61
CA ILE A 202 -3.92 17.27 -1.09
C ILE A 202 -3.43 18.63 -0.53
N GLY A 203 -2.38 18.64 0.31
CA GLY A 203 -1.84 19.85 0.93
C GLY A 203 -2.56 20.33 2.19
N ASP A 204 -3.50 19.54 2.73
CA ASP A 204 -4.17 19.82 4.01
C ASP A 204 -3.29 19.30 5.16
N PHE A 205 -2.17 20.00 5.37
CA PHE A 205 -1.14 19.57 6.32
C PHE A 205 -1.60 19.67 7.78
N ASP A 206 -2.46 20.64 8.11
CA ASP A 206 -2.97 20.83 9.47
C ASP A 206 -3.83 19.62 9.89
N ARG A 207 -4.78 19.22 9.05
CA ARG A 207 -5.60 18.03 9.32
C ARG A 207 -4.77 16.74 9.31
N SER A 208 -3.77 16.67 8.44
CA SER A 208 -2.84 15.54 8.41
C SER A 208 -2.08 15.37 9.73
N LEU A 209 -1.52 16.47 10.27
CA LEU A 209 -0.82 16.47 11.56
C LEU A 209 -1.74 16.05 12.71
N GLU A 210 -2.95 16.62 12.79
CA GLU A 210 -3.93 16.26 13.84
C GLU A 210 -4.22 14.75 13.84
N LEU A 211 -4.45 14.18 12.66
CA LEU A 211 -4.76 12.75 12.52
C LEU A 211 -3.57 11.86 12.88
N TYR A 212 -2.35 12.20 12.45
CA TYR A 212 -1.14 11.44 12.80
C TYR A 212 -0.82 11.53 14.30
N GLU A 213 -0.96 12.71 14.92
CA GLU A 213 -0.74 12.90 16.36
C GLU A 213 -1.79 12.14 17.19
N THR A 214 -3.04 12.14 16.75
CA THR A 214 -4.12 11.38 17.41
C THR A 214 -3.92 9.87 17.26
N SER A 215 -3.51 9.41 16.08
CA SER A 215 -3.15 8.01 15.81
C SER A 215 -1.99 7.54 16.70
N GLN A 216 -0.97 8.40 16.86
CA GLN A 216 0.17 8.12 17.73
C GLN A 216 -0.25 7.99 19.20
N LYS A 217 -1.01 8.96 19.72
CA LYS A 217 -1.53 8.94 21.11
C LYS A 217 -2.35 7.68 21.39
N LEU A 218 -3.14 7.25 20.41
CA LEU A 218 -3.98 6.05 20.53
C LEU A 218 -3.15 4.75 20.70
N LEU A 219 -1.96 4.73 20.11
CA LEU A 219 -1.03 3.60 20.14
C LEU A 219 0.20 3.85 21.02
N GLU A 220 0.16 4.81 21.94
CA GLU A 220 1.20 4.99 22.95
C GLU A 220 1.39 3.70 23.77
N GLY A 221 2.63 3.22 23.86
CA GLY A 221 2.98 1.95 24.50
C GLY A 221 2.74 0.70 23.66
N SER A 222 2.30 0.84 22.39
CA SER A 222 2.19 -0.28 21.45
C SER A 222 3.56 -0.81 21.04
N THR A 223 3.64 -2.13 20.81
CA THR A 223 4.83 -2.80 20.27
C THR A 223 4.89 -2.76 18.74
N ASN A 224 3.90 -2.17 18.06
CA ASN A 224 3.88 -2.06 16.60
C ASN A 224 4.78 -0.92 16.10
N LEU A 225 6.09 -1.19 16.12
CA LEU A 225 7.13 -0.26 15.68
C LEU A 225 6.98 0.12 14.19
N HIS A 226 6.46 -0.77 13.35
CA HIS A 226 6.28 -0.50 11.92
C HIS A 226 5.24 0.60 11.68
N HIS A 227 4.09 0.52 12.36
CA HIS A 227 3.07 1.55 12.29
C HIS A 227 3.61 2.88 12.83
N LEU A 228 4.32 2.86 13.96
CA LEU A 228 4.95 4.05 14.55
C LEU A 228 5.92 4.73 13.58
N ALA A 229 6.80 3.96 12.92
CA ALA A 229 7.73 4.50 11.92
C ALA A 229 6.99 5.12 10.71
N THR A 230 5.92 4.48 10.24
CA THR A 230 5.09 5.00 9.15
C THR A 230 4.39 6.30 9.56
N ASN A 231 3.93 6.39 10.82
CA ASN A 231 3.34 7.61 11.37
C ASN A 231 4.36 8.76 11.44
N TYR A 232 5.59 8.49 11.87
CA TYR A 232 6.67 9.48 11.87
C TYR A 232 7.05 9.96 10.47
N LEU A 233 7.06 9.09 9.46
CA LEU A 233 7.22 9.53 8.07
C LEU A 233 6.11 10.48 7.63
N GLY A 234 4.87 10.16 8.00
CA GLY A 234 3.71 11.00 7.73
C GLY A 234 3.84 12.39 8.36
N LEU A 235 4.18 12.44 9.65
CA LEU A 235 4.46 13.69 10.37
C LEU A 235 5.60 14.47 9.71
N GLY A 236 6.70 13.80 9.37
CA GLY A 236 7.84 14.41 8.68
C GLY A 236 7.43 15.07 7.35
N SER A 237 6.65 14.36 6.52
CA SER A 237 6.11 14.90 5.27
C SER A 237 5.20 16.11 5.50
N SER A 238 4.32 16.06 6.52
CA SER A 238 3.40 17.16 6.82
C SER A 238 4.12 18.41 7.33
N TYR A 239 5.10 18.26 8.23
CA TYR A 239 5.94 19.37 8.67
C TYR A 239 6.79 19.93 7.53
N TYR A 240 7.28 19.08 6.62
CA TYR A 240 7.97 19.53 5.41
C TYR A 240 7.06 20.40 4.53
N GLY A 241 5.82 19.96 4.28
CA GLY A 241 4.81 20.71 3.55
C GLY A 241 4.49 22.08 4.18
N LYS A 242 4.50 22.15 5.52
CA LYS A 242 4.39 23.41 6.29
C LYS A 242 5.67 24.26 6.31
N LYS A 243 6.75 23.80 5.70
CA LYS A 243 8.08 24.43 5.69
C LYS A 243 8.75 24.47 7.08
N GLU A 244 8.31 23.62 8.00
CA GLU A 244 8.92 23.43 9.32
C GLU A 244 10.01 22.35 9.25
N TYR A 245 11.06 22.64 8.48
CA TYR A 245 12.06 21.65 8.05
C TYR A 245 12.80 20.95 9.18
N ARG A 246 13.05 21.65 10.29
CA ARG A 246 13.73 21.07 11.45
C ARG A 246 12.91 19.94 12.07
N LEU A 247 11.60 20.16 12.24
CA LEU A 247 10.70 19.13 12.76
C LEU A 247 10.55 17.98 11.75
N ALA A 248 10.49 18.30 10.46
CA ALA A 248 10.46 17.28 9.42
C ALA A 248 11.67 16.34 9.50
N GLU A 249 12.87 16.90 9.66
CA GLU A 249 14.11 16.14 9.82
C GLU A 249 14.13 15.29 11.09
N GLU A 250 13.71 15.85 12.23
CA GLU A 250 13.62 15.12 13.50
C GLU A 250 12.70 13.89 13.39
N TYR A 251 11.52 14.04 12.79
CA TYR A 251 10.58 12.92 12.59
C TYR A 251 11.08 11.90 11.54
N CYS A 252 11.67 12.36 10.43
CA CYS A 252 12.29 11.46 9.46
C CYS A 252 13.42 10.64 10.10
N GLN A 253 14.25 11.24 10.95
CA GLN A 253 15.33 10.56 11.64
C GLN A 253 14.80 9.50 12.62
N GLN A 254 13.71 9.79 13.34
CA GLN A 254 13.03 8.79 14.19
C GLN A 254 12.53 7.59 13.38
N ALA A 255 11.90 7.83 12.22
CA ALA A 255 11.46 6.75 11.34
C ALA A 255 12.63 5.90 10.82
N ILE A 256 13.72 6.54 10.38
CA ILE A 256 14.94 5.86 9.91
C ILE A 256 15.49 4.93 10.98
N THR A 257 15.62 5.41 12.23
CA THR A 257 16.12 4.61 13.36
C THR A 257 15.25 3.39 13.61
N ILE A 258 13.92 3.53 13.55
CA ILE A 258 13.02 2.40 13.75
C ILE A 258 13.14 1.38 12.60
N PHE A 259 13.12 1.80 11.34
CA PHE A 259 13.26 0.88 10.21
C PHE A 259 14.59 0.15 10.22
N LYS A 260 15.68 0.82 10.63
CA LYS A 260 16.98 0.19 10.83
C LYS A 260 16.93 -0.90 11.91
N ASN A 261 16.29 -0.63 13.05
CA ASN A 261 16.12 -1.60 14.14
C ASN A 261 15.19 -2.76 13.78
N LEU A 262 14.25 -2.55 12.84
CA LEU A 262 13.40 -3.59 12.27
C LEU A 262 14.08 -4.41 11.15
N ASN A 263 15.39 -4.22 10.95
CA ASN A 263 16.16 -4.83 9.86
C ASN A 263 15.61 -4.52 8.45
N GLN A 264 14.86 -3.43 8.30
CA GLN A 264 14.41 -2.90 7.02
C GLN A 264 15.44 -1.89 6.49
N ILE A 265 16.67 -2.36 6.33
CA ILE A 265 17.84 -1.51 6.03
C ILE A 265 17.63 -0.71 4.75
N TYR A 266 17.24 -1.38 3.67
CA TYR A 266 16.90 -0.73 2.39
C TYR A 266 15.94 0.45 2.58
N ARG A 267 14.84 0.22 3.32
CA ARG A 267 13.81 1.24 3.55
C ARG A 267 14.37 2.42 4.34
N SER A 268 15.22 2.17 5.33
CA SER A 268 15.86 3.23 6.12
C SER A 268 16.77 4.13 5.26
N ILE A 269 17.55 3.56 4.35
CA ILE A 269 18.44 4.31 3.44
C ILE A 269 17.59 5.09 2.42
N GLN A 270 16.55 4.46 1.85
CA GLN A 270 15.65 5.09 0.89
C GLN A 270 14.97 6.35 1.47
N ILE A 271 14.52 6.30 2.73
CA ILE A 271 13.93 7.46 3.42
C ILE A 271 14.97 8.59 3.55
N LYS A 272 16.20 8.25 3.94
CA LYS A 272 17.31 9.20 4.10
C LYS A 272 17.66 9.86 2.76
N GLU A 273 17.74 9.07 1.69
CA GLU A 273 17.97 9.55 0.32
C GLU A 273 16.87 10.51 -0.16
N ASN A 274 15.59 10.11 0.00
CA ASN A 274 14.46 10.95 -0.40
C ASN A 274 14.46 12.29 0.36
N PHE A 275 14.75 12.27 1.66
CA PHE A 275 14.82 13.50 2.45
C PHE A 275 15.99 14.41 2.04
N ALA A 276 17.15 13.84 1.70
CA ALA A 276 18.28 14.60 1.17
C ALA A 276 17.92 15.31 -0.15
N ILE A 277 17.21 14.63 -1.06
CA ILE A 277 16.74 15.22 -2.33
C ILE A 277 15.76 16.36 -2.06
N LEU A 278 14.82 16.20 -1.12
CA LEU A 278 13.89 17.25 -0.73
C LEU A 278 14.62 18.48 -0.14
N LEU A 279 15.62 18.27 0.71
CA LEU A 279 16.43 19.37 1.25
C LEU A 279 17.22 20.13 0.17
N CYS A 280 17.60 19.47 -0.93
CA CYS A 280 18.22 20.12 -2.07
C CYS A 280 17.31 21.17 -2.73
N GLU A 281 16.00 20.94 -2.78
CA GLU A 281 15.02 21.90 -3.33
C GLU A 281 14.97 23.21 -2.53
N ARG A 282 15.49 23.20 -1.28
CA ARG A 282 15.64 24.37 -0.41
C ARG A 282 16.95 25.15 -0.64
N GLY A 283 17.85 24.64 -1.49
CA GLY A 283 19.13 25.26 -1.81
C GLY A 283 20.33 24.78 -0.97
N ASP A 284 20.14 23.84 -0.05
CA ASP A 284 21.26 23.18 0.66
C ASP A 284 21.80 21.99 -0.14
N ILE A 285 22.39 22.31 -1.29
CA ILE A 285 22.83 21.29 -2.24
C ILE A 285 24.05 20.51 -1.70
N GLU A 286 24.97 21.18 -0.98
CA GLU A 286 26.15 20.50 -0.43
C GLU A 286 25.79 19.57 0.74
N GLY A 287 24.84 19.96 1.60
CA GLY A 287 24.30 19.08 2.63
C GLY A 287 23.63 17.85 2.01
N ALA A 288 22.79 18.05 0.98
CA ALA A 288 22.18 16.95 0.24
C ALA A 288 23.21 16.00 -0.39
N LEU A 289 24.24 16.55 -1.05
CA LEU A 289 25.33 15.76 -1.64
C LEU A 289 26.11 14.98 -0.58
N HIS A 290 26.30 15.54 0.61
CA HIS A 290 26.93 14.83 1.72
C HIS A 290 26.08 13.63 2.17
N THR A 291 24.80 13.84 2.45
CA THR A 291 23.88 12.78 2.86
C THR A 291 23.71 11.71 1.77
N LEU A 292 23.64 12.09 0.50
CA LEU A 292 23.57 11.14 -0.62
C LEU A 292 24.82 10.28 -0.75
N ARG A 293 26.02 10.83 -0.47
CA ARG A 293 27.27 10.04 -0.43
C ARG A 293 27.28 9.04 0.72
N GLU A 294 26.70 9.39 1.87
CA GLU A 294 26.52 8.43 2.95
C GLU A 294 25.56 7.31 2.55
N CYS A 295 24.39 7.64 1.97
CA CYS A 295 23.45 6.65 1.46
C CYS A 295 24.10 5.72 0.43
N LEU A 296 24.93 6.28 -0.46
CA LEU A 296 25.67 5.52 -1.45
C LEU A 296 26.62 4.50 -0.82
N GLN A 297 27.34 4.88 0.24
CA GLN A 297 28.21 3.97 0.97
C GLN A 297 27.38 2.89 1.68
N GLU A 298 26.28 3.26 2.33
CA GLU A 298 25.38 2.31 2.99
C GLU A 298 24.78 1.30 2.00
N TYR A 299 24.31 1.75 0.81
CA TYR A 299 23.81 0.84 -0.23
C TYR A 299 24.89 -0.16 -0.69
N LYS A 300 26.11 0.32 -0.90
CA LYS A 300 27.24 -0.51 -1.32
C LYS A 300 27.63 -1.54 -0.26
N ASP A 301 27.67 -1.14 1.01
CA ASP A 301 28.01 -2.04 2.13
C ASP A 301 26.99 -3.18 2.30
N HIS A 302 25.75 -2.96 1.88
CA HIS A 302 24.67 -3.93 1.92
C HIS A 302 24.38 -4.66 0.59
N GLY A 303 25.15 -4.38 -0.47
CA GLY A 303 25.02 -5.05 -1.77
C GLY A 303 23.79 -4.63 -2.59
N PHE A 304 23.32 -3.40 -2.40
CA PHE A 304 22.20 -2.83 -3.15
C PHE A 304 22.69 -2.13 -4.42
N ASP A 305 23.16 -2.90 -5.40
CA ASP A 305 23.85 -2.36 -6.60
C ASP A 305 22.95 -1.48 -7.47
N SER A 306 21.70 -1.89 -7.72
CA SER A 306 20.76 -1.12 -8.55
C SER A 306 20.43 0.25 -7.93
N GLN A 307 20.33 0.31 -6.60
CA GLN A 307 20.16 1.55 -5.84
C GLN A 307 21.44 2.38 -5.85
N THR A 308 22.60 1.75 -5.66
CA THR A 308 23.90 2.44 -5.73
C THR A 308 24.06 3.13 -7.09
N SER A 309 23.69 2.45 -8.19
CA SER A 309 23.63 3.03 -9.54
C SER A 309 22.73 4.27 -9.59
N ASN A 310 21.52 4.16 -9.07
CA ASN A 310 20.56 5.24 -9.04
C ASN A 310 21.03 6.45 -8.22
N THR A 311 21.62 6.22 -7.04
CA THR A 311 22.14 7.29 -6.19
C THR A 311 23.32 7.99 -6.87
N HIS A 312 24.19 7.27 -7.60
CA HIS A 312 25.19 7.93 -8.46
C HIS A 312 24.54 8.82 -9.53
N ALA A 313 23.45 8.35 -10.18
CA ALA A 313 22.73 9.15 -11.17
C ALA A 313 22.06 10.39 -10.56
N GLU A 314 21.44 10.29 -9.38
CA GLU A 314 20.87 11.46 -8.68
C GLU A 314 21.95 12.46 -8.25
N ILE A 315 23.09 11.99 -7.72
CA ILE A 315 24.23 12.87 -7.42
C ILE A 315 24.72 13.58 -8.68
N ALA A 316 24.89 12.86 -9.80
CA ALA A 316 25.30 13.46 -11.06
C ALA A 316 24.32 14.55 -11.53
N LYS A 317 23.02 14.29 -11.42
CA LYS A 317 21.97 15.25 -11.76
C LYS A 317 22.03 16.52 -10.90
N LEU A 318 22.29 16.41 -9.60
CA LEU A 318 22.50 17.57 -8.73
C LEU A 318 23.77 18.35 -9.09
N LEU A 319 24.86 17.65 -9.41
CA LEU A 319 26.11 18.27 -9.83
C LEU A 319 25.96 19.03 -11.16
N LEU A 320 25.15 18.51 -12.10
CA LEU A 320 24.81 19.21 -13.34
C LEU A 320 24.10 20.55 -13.08
N GLN A 321 23.21 20.61 -12.08
CA GLN A 321 22.55 21.87 -11.70
C GLN A 321 23.53 22.91 -11.16
N GLN A 322 24.63 22.47 -10.53
CA GLN A 322 25.73 23.32 -10.10
C GLN A 322 26.77 23.59 -11.21
N ASN A 323 26.54 23.14 -12.44
CA ASN A 323 27.50 23.21 -13.56
C ASN A 323 28.85 22.51 -13.28
N ARG A 324 28.86 21.49 -12.41
CA ARG A 324 30.05 20.67 -12.08
C ARG A 324 30.13 19.45 -12.99
N LEU A 325 30.44 19.71 -14.27
CA LEU A 325 30.38 18.70 -15.34
C LEU A 325 31.34 17.51 -15.13
N GLU A 326 32.57 17.74 -14.67
CA GLU A 326 33.54 16.66 -14.46
C GLU A 326 33.15 15.72 -13.32
N ASP A 327 32.67 16.26 -12.21
CA ASP A 327 32.17 15.46 -11.09
C ASP A 327 30.93 14.64 -11.53
N ALA A 328 30.01 15.28 -12.27
CA ALA A 328 28.83 14.61 -12.81
C ALA A 328 29.19 13.45 -13.74
N LYS A 329 30.20 13.63 -14.61
CA LYS A 329 30.70 12.59 -15.51
C LYS A 329 31.29 11.41 -14.74
N SER A 330 32.03 11.67 -13.66
CA SER A 330 32.60 10.64 -12.79
C SER A 330 31.49 9.77 -12.19
N HIS A 331 30.48 10.41 -11.60
CA HIS A 331 29.34 9.72 -11.02
C HIS A 331 28.51 8.96 -12.07
N LEU A 332 28.29 9.52 -13.27
CA LEU A 332 27.62 8.81 -14.36
C LEU A 332 28.41 7.56 -14.80
N THR A 333 29.74 7.65 -14.88
CA THR A 333 30.58 6.51 -15.22
C THR A 333 30.44 5.39 -14.19
N GLN A 334 30.40 5.75 -12.91
CA GLN A 334 30.18 4.80 -11.82
C GLN A 334 28.77 4.20 -11.87
N ALA A 335 27.73 5.02 -12.13
CA ALA A 335 26.36 4.55 -12.27
C ALA A 335 26.25 3.46 -13.35
N PHE A 336 26.75 3.72 -14.56
CA PHE A 336 26.71 2.74 -15.66
C PHE A 336 27.55 1.48 -15.41
N ALA A 337 28.59 1.55 -14.58
CA ALA A 337 29.45 0.40 -14.30
C ALA A 337 28.75 -0.72 -13.50
N ILE A 338 27.74 -0.35 -12.70
CA ILE A 338 27.00 -1.27 -11.81
C ILE A 338 25.51 -1.34 -12.15
N CYS A 339 25.09 -0.71 -13.24
CA CYS A 339 23.69 -0.65 -13.62
C CYS A 339 23.23 -1.97 -14.27
N GLU A 340 22.15 -2.53 -13.74
CA GLU A 340 21.48 -3.69 -14.34
C GLU A 340 20.69 -3.29 -15.60
N PRO A 341 20.77 -4.07 -16.70
CA PRO A 341 20.11 -3.75 -17.95
C PRO A 341 18.58 -3.91 -17.88
N SER A 342 17.87 -3.14 -18.69
CA SER A 342 16.41 -3.12 -18.82
C SER A 342 15.67 -2.79 -17.51
N THR A 343 16.31 -2.04 -16.61
CA THR A 343 15.73 -1.61 -15.34
C THR A 343 15.32 -0.14 -15.36
N VAL A 344 14.43 0.25 -14.44
CA VAL A 344 14.07 1.66 -14.19
C VAL A 344 15.32 2.50 -13.90
N TYR A 345 16.32 1.92 -13.24
CA TYR A 345 17.59 2.58 -12.91
C TYR A 345 18.47 2.79 -14.15
N GLU A 346 18.49 1.85 -15.10
CA GLU A 346 19.19 2.04 -16.38
C GLU A 346 18.56 3.19 -17.18
N ALA A 347 17.23 3.23 -17.21
CA ALA A 347 16.50 4.31 -17.85
C ALA A 347 16.85 5.67 -17.21
N GLN A 348 16.98 5.73 -15.87
CA GLN A 348 17.38 6.93 -15.15
C GLN A 348 18.83 7.33 -15.49
N CYS A 349 19.76 6.37 -15.55
CA CYS A 349 21.14 6.63 -15.95
C CYS A 349 21.23 7.24 -17.36
N PHE A 350 20.48 6.70 -18.34
CA PHE A 350 20.41 7.29 -19.67
C PHE A 350 19.78 8.68 -19.67
N TYR A 351 18.73 8.90 -18.87
CA TYR A 351 18.13 10.23 -18.75
C TYR A 351 19.13 11.26 -18.19
N VAL A 352 19.83 10.94 -17.11
CA VAL A 352 20.83 11.86 -16.53
C VAL A 352 22.02 12.05 -17.47
N ARG A 353 22.44 11.02 -18.21
CA ARG A 353 23.47 11.19 -19.24
C ARG A 353 22.99 12.10 -20.36
N SER A 354 21.74 11.98 -20.81
CA SER A 354 21.15 12.92 -21.76
C SER A 354 21.20 14.38 -21.27
N LEU A 355 20.95 14.62 -19.98
CA LEU A 355 21.10 15.95 -19.38
C LEU A 355 22.55 16.45 -19.43
N TYR A 356 23.51 15.58 -19.09
CA TYR A 356 24.94 15.89 -19.17
C TYR A 356 25.38 16.21 -20.61
N GLU A 357 24.96 15.38 -21.58
CA GLU A 357 25.24 15.55 -23.01
C GLU A 357 24.70 16.89 -23.53
N ALA A 358 23.48 17.25 -23.14
CA ALA A 358 22.88 18.53 -23.47
C ALA A 358 23.64 19.70 -22.84
N ALA A 359 24.10 19.57 -21.58
CA ALA A 359 24.85 20.60 -20.87
C ALA A 359 26.23 20.86 -21.49
N ARG A 360 26.89 19.84 -22.07
CA ARG A 360 28.15 19.99 -22.80
C ARG A 360 27.99 20.40 -24.27
N GLY A 361 26.75 20.55 -24.75
CA GLY A 361 26.44 21.00 -26.11
C GLY A 361 26.33 19.90 -27.17
N ASP A 362 26.32 18.62 -26.79
CA ASP A 362 26.17 17.49 -27.72
C ASP A 362 24.69 17.07 -27.82
N ALA A 363 23.94 17.82 -28.64
CA ALA A 363 22.50 17.61 -28.77
C ALA A 363 22.13 16.25 -29.38
N GLN A 364 22.96 15.70 -30.28
CA GLN A 364 22.68 14.39 -30.88
C GLN A 364 22.86 13.25 -29.88
N ALA A 365 23.94 13.27 -29.10
CA ALA A 365 24.13 12.29 -28.03
C ALA A 365 23.01 12.40 -26.99
N ALA A 366 22.62 13.63 -26.61
CA ALA A 366 21.52 13.86 -25.69
C ALA A 366 20.19 13.26 -26.19
N ILE A 367 19.85 13.45 -27.47
CA ILE A 367 18.63 12.88 -28.08
C ILE A 367 18.70 11.34 -28.10
N SER A 368 19.86 10.76 -28.45
CA SER A 368 20.04 9.32 -28.47
C SER A 368 19.80 8.69 -27.09
N ASP A 369 20.37 9.27 -26.04
CA ASP A 369 20.21 8.80 -24.67
C ASP A 369 18.78 8.98 -24.15
N ALA A 370 18.15 10.12 -24.44
CA ALA A 370 16.76 10.36 -24.05
C ALA A 370 15.81 9.34 -24.71
N ARG A 371 16.01 9.01 -25.99
CA ARG A 371 15.22 7.97 -26.68
C ARG A 371 15.42 6.59 -26.04
N ARG A 372 16.65 6.24 -25.66
CA ARG A 372 16.94 4.97 -25.00
C ARG A 372 16.29 4.88 -23.62
N SER A 373 16.36 5.96 -22.84
CA SER A 373 15.66 6.09 -21.56
C SER A 373 14.15 5.91 -21.71
N LEU A 374 13.52 6.60 -22.68
CA LEU A 374 12.09 6.47 -22.97
C LEU A 374 11.67 5.05 -23.33
N ALA A 375 12.45 4.36 -24.17
CA ALA A 375 12.16 2.99 -24.57
C ALA A 375 12.13 2.05 -23.36
N ILE A 376 13.07 2.20 -22.43
CA ILE A 376 13.12 1.38 -21.21
C ILE A 376 11.96 1.76 -20.28
N TYR A 377 11.71 3.05 -20.02
CA TYR A 377 10.62 3.49 -19.15
C TYR A 377 9.24 3.04 -19.65
N LEU A 378 9.03 3.04 -20.96
CA LEU A 378 7.81 2.51 -21.56
C LEU A 378 7.68 1.00 -21.35
N ALA A 379 8.78 0.24 -21.51
CA ALA A 379 8.80 -1.21 -21.35
C ALA A 379 8.53 -1.64 -19.89
N VAL A 380 9.04 -0.89 -18.91
CA VAL A 380 8.82 -1.14 -17.47
C VAL A 380 7.57 -0.44 -16.90
N GLU A 381 6.75 0.18 -17.76
CA GLU A 381 5.52 0.91 -17.41
C GLU A 381 5.69 2.05 -16.38
N ALA A 382 6.88 2.67 -16.33
CA ALA A 382 7.19 3.81 -15.46
C ALA A 382 6.80 5.14 -16.13
N LEU A 383 5.51 5.43 -16.13
CA LEU A 383 4.95 6.52 -16.94
C LEU A 383 5.26 7.94 -16.46
N HIS A 384 5.43 8.13 -15.16
CA HIS A 384 5.73 9.45 -14.61
C HIS A 384 7.11 9.91 -15.12
N GLU A 385 8.08 9.01 -15.05
CA GLU A 385 9.44 9.16 -15.54
C GLU A 385 9.44 9.25 -17.06
N TYR A 386 8.70 8.38 -17.74
CA TYR A 386 8.51 8.46 -19.20
C TYR A 386 8.07 9.86 -19.64
N ASN A 387 7.05 10.44 -19.00
CA ASN A 387 6.59 11.80 -19.31
C ASN A 387 7.69 12.85 -19.12
N LYS A 388 8.43 12.76 -18.01
CA LYS A 388 9.52 13.68 -17.69
C LYS A 388 10.62 13.64 -18.76
N VAL A 389 10.99 12.45 -19.21
CA VAL A 389 11.98 12.31 -20.29
C VAL A 389 11.42 12.78 -21.63
N SER A 390 10.14 12.57 -21.91
CA SER A 390 9.49 13.06 -23.14
C SER A 390 9.50 14.58 -23.23
N LEU A 391 9.24 15.27 -22.12
CA LEU A 391 9.34 16.73 -22.04
C LEU A 391 10.76 17.21 -22.30
N HIS A 392 11.75 16.56 -21.67
CA HIS A 392 13.17 16.86 -21.93
C HIS A 392 13.55 16.64 -23.39
N LEU A 393 13.14 15.53 -23.99
CA LEU A 393 13.39 15.23 -25.40
C LEU A 393 12.72 16.24 -26.34
N SER A 394 11.48 16.64 -26.03
CA SER A 394 10.77 17.70 -26.74
C SER A 394 11.56 19.02 -26.71
N ASP A 395 12.10 19.39 -25.55
CA ASP A 395 12.89 20.62 -25.40
C ASP A 395 14.24 20.55 -26.13
N LEU A 396 14.86 19.37 -26.22
CA LEU A 396 16.05 19.16 -27.06
C LEU A 396 15.75 19.41 -28.54
N TYR A 397 14.63 18.91 -29.07
CA TYR A 397 14.23 19.15 -30.45
C TYR A 397 13.91 20.63 -30.72
N LYS A 398 13.22 21.30 -29.80
CA LYS A 398 12.95 22.75 -29.93
C LYS A 398 14.24 23.56 -30.00
N LYS A 399 15.26 23.23 -29.18
CA LYS A 399 16.58 23.87 -29.24
C LYS A 399 17.27 23.70 -30.60
N LEU A 400 16.96 22.62 -31.32
CA LEU A 400 17.43 22.36 -32.69
C LEU A 400 16.50 22.93 -33.79
N ASN A 401 15.42 23.63 -33.41
CA ASN A 401 14.35 24.08 -34.31
C ASN A 401 13.60 22.94 -35.04
N ASP A 402 13.66 21.71 -34.52
CA ASP A 402 12.89 20.58 -35.02
C ASP A 402 11.53 20.49 -34.31
N TYR A 403 10.65 21.45 -34.61
CA TYR A 403 9.33 21.53 -33.99
C TYR A 403 8.43 20.35 -34.36
N LYS A 404 8.70 19.69 -35.49
CA LYS A 404 7.96 18.51 -35.94
C LYS A 404 8.19 17.34 -34.99
N SER A 405 9.45 16.92 -34.80
CA SER A 405 9.76 15.84 -33.88
C SER A 405 9.48 16.19 -32.41
N SER A 406 9.59 17.46 -32.04
CA SER A 406 9.10 17.94 -30.73
C SER A 406 7.61 17.64 -30.52
N THR A 407 6.78 17.84 -31.55
CA THR A 407 5.32 17.63 -31.45
C THR A 407 4.99 16.14 -31.45
N GLU A 408 5.64 15.37 -32.33
CA GLU A 408 5.48 13.91 -32.42
C GLU A 408 5.75 13.22 -31.07
N VAL A 409 6.81 13.60 -30.36
CA VAL A 409 7.13 13.03 -29.04
C VAL A 409 6.03 13.30 -28.01
N LEU A 410 5.43 14.50 -28.01
CA LEU A 410 4.37 14.85 -27.07
C LEU A 410 3.07 14.11 -27.39
N GLU A 411 2.74 13.96 -28.67
CA GLU A 411 1.59 13.18 -29.13
C GLU A 411 1.74 11.69 -28.77
N GLU A 412 2.91 11.09 -29.04
CA GLU A 412 3.23 9.73 -28.62
C GLU A 412 3.08 9.55 -27.11
N THR A 413 3.53 10.54 -26.34
CA THR A 413 3.44 10.52 -24.87
C THR A 413 2.00 10.53 -24.40
N GLN A 414 1.17 11.39 -24.99
CA GLN A 414 -0.25 11.46 -24.69
C GLN A 414 -0.96 10.13 -25.01
N ILE A 415 -0.66 9.52 -26.16
CA ILE A 415 -1.21 8.22 -26.57
C ILE A 415 -0.79 7.12 -25.59
N ALA A 416 0.49 7.06 -25.21
CA ALA A 416 1.00 6.09 -24.26
C ALA A 416 0.30 6.21 -22.89
N MET A 417 0.11 7.43 -22.38
CA MET A 417 -0.63 7.69 -21.15
C MET A 417 -2.09 7.25 -21.24
N GLN A 418 -2.79 7.58 -22.33
CA GLN A 418 -4.18 7.19 -22.52
C GLN A 418 -4.33 5.66 -22.57
N ASN A 419 -3.44 4.97 -23.28
CA ASN A 419 -3.45 3.52 -23.39
C ASN A 419 -3.22 2.85 -22.03
N TYR A 420 -2.30 3.38 -21.23
CA TYR A 420 -2.08 2.90 -19.87
C TYR A 420 -3.27 3.13 -18.95
N LEU A 421 -3.86 4.33 -18.96
CA LEU A 421 -5.03 4.65 -18.13
C LEU A 421 -6.22 3.75 -18.50
N ARG A 422 -6.41 3.45 -19.79
CA ARG A 422 -7.39 2.45 -20.25
C ARG A 422 -7.06 1.05 -19.75
N LYS A 423 -5.81 0.60 -19.88
CA LYS A 423 -5.36 -0.72 -19.38
C LYS A 423 -5.58 -0.87 -17.87
N LYS A 424 -5.42 0.21 -17.11
CA LYS A 424 -5.66 0.25 -15.67
C LYS A 424 -7.12 0.51 -15.29
N GLY A 425 -8.06 0.63 -16.25
CA GLY A 425 -9.48 0.84 -16.00
C GLY A 425 -9.80 2.18 -15.31
N MET A 426 -8.99 3.22 -15.58
CA MET A 426 -9.17 4.58 -15.05
C MET A 426 -10.00 5.47 -15.99
N PHE A 427 -10.48 4.91 -17.12
CA PHE A 427 -11.38 5.51 -18.09
C PHE A 427 -12.51 4.55 -18.44
#